data_AF-Q4RT23-F1
#
_entry.id   AF-Q4RT23-F1
#
_cell.length_a   1.000
_cell.length_b   1.000
_cell.length_c   1.000
_cell.angle_alpha   90.00
_cell.angle_beta   90.00
_cell.angle_gamma   90.00
#
_symmetry.space_group_name_H-M   'P 1'
#
loop_
_entity.id
_entity.type
_entity.pdbx_description
1 polymer ?
#
loop_
_entity_poly.entity_id
_entity_poly.type
_entity_poly.pdbx_seq_one_letter_code
_entity_poly.pdbx_strand_id
1 'polypeptide(L)' 'VKAFVTQDIPLYHNLVMKHIPGADPELVLLDHYYQELDRIALSDMTRSEINALLGELGFYKRAQPEDEVPEEFRFSPAK' A
#
# COMPACT_ATOMS: atom_id res chain seq x y z
N VAL A 1 -6.87 10.87 -3.05
CA VAL A 1 -6.77 9.93 -1.90
C VAL A 1 -8.00 9.04 -1.68
N LYS A 2 -9.23 9.55 -1.48
CA LYS A 2 -10.41 8.71 -1.11
C LYS A 2 -10.65 7.49 -2.02
N ALA A 3 -10.59 7.66 -3.34
CA ALA A 3 -10.78 6.55 -4.28
C ALA A 3 -9.68 5.48 -4.18
N PHE A 4 -8.43 5.89 -3.93
CA PHE A 4 -7.32 4.97 -3.71
C PHE A 4 -7.60 4.09 -2.49
N VAL A 5 -8.01 4.72 -1.39
CA VAL A 5 -8.32 4.04 -0.13
C VAL A 5 -9.41 2.98 -0.29
N THR A 6 -10.48 3.30 -1.00
CA THR A 6 -11.65 2.40 -1.09
C THR A 6 -11.56 1.37 -2.21
N GLN A 7 -10.81 1.66 -3.28
CA GLN A 7 -10.81 0.82 -4.49
C GLN A 7 -9.47 0.11 -4.71
N ASP A 8 -8.34 0.76 -4.41
CA ASP A 8 -7.02 0.19 -4.71
C ASP A 8 -6.43 -0.57 -3.53
N ILE A 9 -6.55 -0.07 -2.29
CA ILE A 9 -5.98 -0.75 -1.10
C ILE A 9 -6.40 -2.24 -1.03
N PRO A 10 -7.67 -2.62 -1.24
CA PRO A 10 -8.06 -4.04 -1.19
C PRO A 10 -7.38 -4.94 -2.23
N LEU A 11 -6.80 -4.36 -3.28
CA LEU A 11 -6.12 -5.08 -4.36
C LEU A 11 -4.61 -5.26 -4.08
N TYR A 12 -4.03 -4.46 -3.18
CA TYR A 12 -2.60 -4.52 -2.90
C TYR A 12 -2.30 -5.56 -1.82
N HIS A 13 -1.33 -6.45 -2.10
CA HIS A 13 -0.82 -7.38 -1.11
C HIS A 13 -0.01 -6.65 -0.03
N ASN A 14 -0.17 -7.04 1.24
CA ASN A 14 0.54 -6.47 2.38
C ASN A 14 0.35 -4.95 2.58
N LEU A 15 -0.77 -4.41 2.08
CA LEU A 15 -1.17 -3.02 2.32
C LEU A 15 -2.49 -2.98 3.09
N VAL A 16 -2.52 -2.26 4.21
CA VAL A 16 -3.71 -2.13 5.05
C VAL A 16 -4.01 -0.67 5.35
N MET A 17 -5.29 -0.29 5.32
CA MET A 17 -5.72 1.04 5.75
C MET A 17 -5.93 1.05 7.26
N LYS A 18 -5.33 2.00 7.96
CA LYS A 18 -5.68 2.35 9.34
C LYS A 18 -6.29 3.74 9.38
N HIS A 19 -7.52 3.84 9.87
CA HIS A 19 -8.21 5.13 10.02
C HIS A 19 -7.84 5.78 11.36
N ILE A 20 -7.23 6.98 11.30
CA ILE A 20 -6.89 7.79 12.47
C ILE A 20 -7.62 9.14 12.33
N PRO A 21 -8.59 9.45 13.20
CA PRO A 21 -9.35 10.70 13.11
C PRO A 21 -8.45 11.94 13.20
N GLY A 22 -8.62 12.87 12.26
CA GLY A 22 -7.90 14.16 12.26
C GLY A 22 -6.44 14.11 11.82
N ALA A 23 -5.94 12.94 11.41
CA ALA A 23 -4.59 12.81 10.85
C ALA A 23 -4.62 12.90 9.32
N ASP A 24 -3.55 13.43 8.75
CA ASP A 24 -3.31 13.39 7.32
C ASP A 24 -3.02 11.97 6.84
N PRO A 25 -3.35 11.62 5.58
CA PRO A 25 -3.06 10.29 5.02
C PRO A 25 -1.56 10.12 4.79
N GLU A 26 -0.99 9.06 5.37
CA GLU A 26 0.42 8.71 5.24
C GLU A 26 0.57 7.23 4.88
N LEU A 27 1.56 6.90 4.05
CA LEU A 27 2.04 5.55 3.85
C LEU A 27 3.16 5.29 4.86
N VAL A 28 2.92 4.35 5.77
CA VAL A 28 3.91 3.93 6.77
C VAL A 28 4.46 2.57 6.34
N LEU A 29 5.76 2.52 6.05
CA LEU A 29 6.44 1.28 5.69
C LEU A 29 6.95 0.62 6.95
N LEU A 30 6.56 -0.64 7.14
CA LEU A 30 6.95 -1.44 8.29
C LEU A 30 7.77 -2.63 7.81
N ASP A 31 8.75 -3.04 8.62
CA ASP A 31 9.43 -4.32 8.43
C ASP A 31 8.60 -5.49 8.98
N HIS A 32 9.14 -6.69 8.89
CA HIS A 32 8.49 -7.91 9.41
C HIS A 32 8.28 -7.89 10.94
N TYR A 33 9.04 -7.08 11.67
CA TYR A 33 8.93 -6.90 13.12
C TYR A 33 8.06 -5.69 13.50
N TYR A 34 7.33 -5.13 12.55
CA TYR A 34 6.50 -3.92 12.69
C TYR A 34 7.29 -2.67 13.10
N GLN A 35 8.59 -2.62 12.82
CA GLN A 35 9.40 -1.42 12.99
C GLN A 35 9.18 -0.50 11.79
N GLU A 36 8.97 0.79 12.07
CA GLU A 36 8.84 1.81 11.03
C GLU A 36 10.17 2.00 10.31
N LEU A 37 10.16 1.71 9.01
CA LEU A 37 11.29 1.92 8.12
C LEU A 37 11.26 3.33 7.53
N ASP A 38 10.07 3.76 7.10
CA ASP A 38 9.87 5.06 6.46
C ASP A 38 8.41 5.51 6.55
N ARG A 39 8.17 6.80 6.36
CA ARG A 39 6.85 7.43 6.36
C ARG A 39 6.75 8.50 5.27
N ILE A 40 5.77 8.32 4.39
CA ILE A 40 5.58 9.15 3.21
C ILE A 40 4.20 9.81 3.27
N ALA A 41 4.15 11.15 3.21
CA ALA A 41 2.91 11.90 3.17
C ALA A 41 2.19 11.71 1.83
N LEU A 42 0.90 11.39 1.85
CA LEU A 42 0.09 11.16 0.64
C LEU A 42 -0.85 12.33 0.31
N SER A 43 -0.93 13.35 1.17
CA SER A 43 -1.89 14.46 1.06
C SER A 43 -1.83 15.19 -0.27
N ASP A 44 -0.63 15.40 -0.80
CA ASP A 44 -0.41 16.12 -2.05
C ASP A 44 -0.35 15.21 -3.29
N MET A 45 -0.52 13.89 -3.11
CA MET A 45 -0.41 12.91 -4.19
C MET A 45 -1.76 12.56 -4.80
N THR A 46 -1.78 12.47 -6.12
CA THR A 46 -2.90 11.92 -6.88
C THR A 46 -2.96 10.40 -6.74
N ARG A 47 -4.13 9.82 -7.04
CA ARG A 47 -4.31 8.36 -7.04
C ARG A 47 -3.26 7.65 -7.90
N SER A 48 -2.95 8.18 -9.08
CA SER A 48 -2.00 7.58 -10.02
C SER A 48 -0.57 7.60 -9.48
N GLU A 49 -0.15 8.70 -8.86
CA GLU A 49 1.18 8.81 -8.23
C GLU A 49 1.33 7.84 -7.06
N ILE A 50 0.28 7.66 -6.25
CA ILE A 50 0.30 6.68 -5.15
C ILE A 50 0.44 5.25 -5.70
N ASN A 51 -0.32 4.90 -6.75
CA ASN A 51 -0.22 3.56 -7.36
C ASN A 51 1.18 3.35 -8.00
N ALA A 52 1.76 4.39 -8.61
CA ALA A 52 3.11 4.34 -9.18
C ALA A 52 4.18 4.13 -8.10
N LEU A 53 4.12 4.90 -7.00
CA LEU A 53 4.99 4.75 -5.83
C LEU A 53 4.96 3.32 -5.28
N LEU A 54 3.76 2.75 -5.10
CA LEU A 54 3.63 1.38 -4.62
C LEU A 54 4.26 0.35 -5.58
N GLY A 55 4.15 0.58 -6.89
CA GLY A 55 4.82 -0.25 -7.89
C GLY A 55 6.35 -0.17 -7.80
N GLU A 56 6.90 1.03 -7.60
CA GLU A 56 8.35 1.25 -7.40
C GLU A 56 8.85 0.59 -6.11
N LEU A 57 8.05 0.62 -5.05
CA LEU A 57 8.32 -0.07 -3.78
C LEU A 57 8.15 -1.59 -3.86
N GLY A 58 7.68 -2.12 -5.00
CA GLY A 58 7.53 -3.57 -5.22
C GLY A 58 6.26 -4.17 -4.61
N PHE A 59 5.24 -3.38 -4.30
CA PHE A 59 3.94 -3.92 -3.88
C PHE A 59 3.23 -4.56 -5.07
N TYR A 60 2.75 -5.78 -4.85
CA TYR A 60 1.96 -6.50 -5.85
C TYR A 60 0.49 -6.06 -5.80
N LYS A 61 -0.06 -5.71 -6.97
CA LYS A 61 -1.48 -5.38 -7.16
C LYS A 61 -2.19 -6.53 -7.88
N ARG A 62 -3.23 -7.06 -7.25
CA ARG A 62 -4.14 -8.06 -7.83
C ARG A 62 -5.09 -7.41 -8.84
N ALA A 63 -5.63 -8.19 -9.77
CA ALA A 63 -6.70 -7.71 -10.64
C ALA A 63 -8.04 -7.65 -9.90
N GLN A 64 -8.31 -8.62 -9.04
CA GLN A 64 -9.49 -8.70 -8.16
C GLN A 64 -9.07 -9.00 -6.71
N PRO A 65 -9.85 -8.57 -5.70
CA PRO A 65 -9.51 -8.79 -4.28
C PRO A 65 -9.32 -10.26 -3.91
N GLU A 66 -10.13 -11.14 -4.48
CA GLU A 66 -10.13 -12.59 -4.29
C GLU A 66 -9.01 -13.34 -5.04
N ASP A 67 -8.28 -12.67 -5.95
CA ASP A 67 -7.19 -13.33 -6.67
C ASP A 67 -6.06 -13.75 -5.71
N GLU A 68 -5.50 -14.93 -5.95
CA GLU A 68 -4.34 -15.40 -5.20
C GLU A 68 -3.09 -14.59 -5.54
N VAL A 69 -2.19 -14.45 -4.57
CA VAL A 69 -0.87 -13.85 -4.80
C VAL A 69 0.05 -14.92 -5.39
N PRO A 70 0.63 -14.69 -6.58
CA PRO A 70 1.60 -15.61 -7.17
C PRO A 70 2.79 -15.85 -6.22
N GLU A 71 3.40 -17.04 -6.31
CA GLU A 71 4.49 -17.42 -5.39
C GLU A 71 5.65 -16.42 -5.40
N GLU A 72 5.94 -15.83 -6.56
CA GLU A 72 7.01 -14.84 -6.75
C GLU A 72 6.78 -13.53 -5.96
N PHE A 73 5.51 -13.22 -5.63
CA PHE A 73 5.13 -12.01 -4.91
C PHE A 73 4.65 -12.28 -3.48
N ARG A 74 4.73 -13.54 -3.00
CA ARG A 74 4.23 -13.96 -1.68
C ARG A 74 4.85 -13.19 -0.52
N PHE A 75 6.09 -12.72 -0.68
CA PHE A 75 6.80 -11.93 0.33
C PHE A 75 6.86 -10.44 -0.01
N SER A 76 6.43 -10.04 -1.21
CA SER A 76 6.48 -8.64 -1.64
C SER A 76 5.69 -7.72 -0.71
N PRO A 77 6.18 -6.50 -0.45
CA PRO A 77 7.42 -5.90 -0.99
C PRO A 77 8.72 -6.35 -0.29
N ALA A 78 8.64 -7.14 0.78
CA ALA A 78 9.82 -7.69 1.44
C ALA A 78 10.53 -8.71 0.53
N LYS A 79 11.85 -8.83 0.69
CA LYS A 79 12.67 -9.87 0.05
C LYS A 79 12.81 -11.09 0.96
#